data_AF-A0A5P8WD11-F1
#
_entry.id   AF-A0A5P8WD11-F1
#
_cell.length_a   1.000
_cell.length_b   1.000
_cell.length_c   1.000
_cell.angle_alpha   90.00
_cell.angle_beta   90.00
_cell.angle_gamma   90.00
#
_symmetry.space_group_name_H-M   'P 1'
#
loop_
_entity.id
_entity.type
_entity.pdbx_description
1 polymer ?
#
loop_
_entity_poly.entity_id
_entity_poly.type
_entity_poly.pdbx_seq_one_letter_code
_entity_poly.pdbx_strand_id
1 'polypeptide(L)' 'MPITGIPPVQQRPLPGTEKEANKIAPILNTQPLIGKQATKSAVLQKISTAKIIHLATHGLLYGFGERIPG' A
#
# COMPACT_ATOMS: atom_id res chain seq x y z
N MET A 1 -15.11 -6.37 8.19
CA MET A 1 -14.43 -7.65 8.52
C MET A 1 -13.71 -8.10 7.25
N PRO A 2 -12.46 -8.57 7.27
CA PRO A 2 -11.92 -9.25 6.10
C PRO A 2 -12.83 -10.44 5.78
N ILE A 3 -13.08 -10.69 4.50
CA ILE A 3 -13.69 -11.93 4.02
C ILE A 3 -12.73 -13.08 4.35
N THR A 4 -12.96 -13.71 5.50
CA THR A 4 -12.13 -14.81 6.02
C THR A 4 -12.29 -16.04 5.12
N GLY A 5 -11.20 -16.51 4.50
CA GLY A 5 -11.18 -17.78 3.75
C GLY A 5 -10.43 -17.75 2.42
N ILE A 6 -10.22 -16.58 1.80
CA ILE A 6 -9.42 -16.48 0.57
C ILE A 6 -7.95 -16.29 0.98
N PRO A 7 -7.04 -17.21 0.61
CA PRO A 7 -5.62 -17.03 0.90
C PRO A 7 -5.10 -15.78 0.17
N PRO A 8 -4.17 -15.01 0.78
CA PRO A 8 -3.62 -13.83 0.14
C PRO A 8 -2.94 -14.21 -1.18
N VAL A 9 -3.43 -13.63 -2.27
CA VAL A 9 -2.84 -13.82 -3.59
C VAL A 9 -1.57 -12.97 -3.67
N GLN A 10 -0.43 -13.63 -3.90
CA GLN A 10 0.82 -12.93 -4.17
C GLN A 10 0.69 -12.16 -5.48
N GLN A 11 0.66 -10.83 -5.39
CA GLN A 11 0.64 -9.97 -6.57
C GLN A 11 2.03 -9.95 -7.22
N ARG A 12 2.05 -9.83 -8.56
CA ARG A 12 3.30 -9.62 -9.31
C ARG A 12 3.95 -8.33 -8.83
N PRO A 13 5.29 -8.22 -8.78
CA PRO A 13 5.95 -6.97 -8.44
C PRO A 13 5.52 -5.82 -9.37
N LEU A 14 5.42 -4.60 -8.84
CA LEU A 14 5.34 -3.36 -9.63
C LEU A 14 6.67 -2.60 -9.47
N PRO A 15 7.66 -2.82 -10.34
CA PRO A 15 8.93 -2.11 -10.24
C PRO A 15 8.78 -0.58 -10.28
N GLY A 16 7.70 -0.07 -10.87
CA GLY A 16 7.36 1.34 -10.87
C GLY A 16 7.11 1.93 -9.47
N THR A 17 6.52 1.16 -8.55
CA THR A 17 6.18 1.68 -7.21
C THR A 17 7.41 1.87 -6.35
N GLU A 18 8.38 0.97 -6.43
CA GLU A 18 9.68 1.15 -5.76
C GLU A 18 10.42 2.38 -6.32
N LYS A 19 10.41 2.57 -7.64
CA LYS A 19 11.00 3.76 -8.28
C LYS A 19 10.32 5.05 -7.83
N GLU A 20 9.00 5.05 -7.72
CA GLU A 20 8.22 6.20 -7.24
C GLU A 20 8.57 6.52 -5.77
N ALA A 21 8.53 5.52 -4.88
CA ALA A 21 8.86 5.68 -3.48
C ALA A 21 10.27 6.27 -3.28
N ASN A 22 11.26 5.78 -4.03
CA ASN A 22 12.63 6.29 -3.99
C ASN A 22 12.74 7.74 -4.49
N LYS A 23 11.92 8.17 -5.46
CA LYS A 23 11.92 9.54 -5.98
C LYS A 23 11.20 10.53 -5.07
N ILE A 24 10.14 10.11 -4.40
CA ILE A 24 9.36 10.96 -3.49
C ILE A 24 10.04 11.12 -2.13
N ALA A 25 10.76 10.10 -1.66
CA ALA A 25 11.51 10.10 -0.41
C ALA A 25 12.32 11.40 -0.12
N PRO A 26 13.21 11.87 -1.02
CA PRO A 26 13.97 13.10 -0.80
C PRO A 26 13.09 14.36 -0.80
N ILE A 27 11.98 14.38 -1.57
CA ILE A 27 11.04 15.51 -1.61
C ILE A 27 10.34 15.67 -0.25
N LEU A 28 9.99 14.55 0.38
CA LEU A 28 9.35 14.52 1.70
C LEU A 28 10.35 14.40 2.87
N ASN A 29 11.65 14.45 2.59
CA ASN A 29 12.74 14.27 3.55
C ASN A 29 12.52 13.07 4.50
N THR A 30 12.25 11.89 3.93
CA THR A 30 11.93 10.68 4.70
C THR A 30 12.62 9.45 4.12
N GLN A 31 12.73 8.41 4.94
CA GLN A 31 13.16 7.08 4.49
C GLN A 31 11.92 6.25 4.12
N PRO A 32 11.76 5.83 2.86
CA PRO A 32 10.64 5.01 2.44
C PRO A 32 10.76 3.60 3.02
N LEU A 33 9.62 2.98 3.33
CA LEU A 33 9.53 1.55 3.66
C LEU A 33 9.27 0.78 2.37
N ILE A 34 10.22 -0.06 1.95
CA ILE A 34 10.18 -0.78 0.67
C ILE A 34 10.41 -2.28 0.89
N GLY A 35 9.79 -3.12 0.06
CA GLY A 35 9.99 -4.57 0.07
C GLY A 35 9.76 -5.19 1.46
N LYS A 36 10.74 -5.93 1.97
CA LYS A 36 10.66 -6.59 3.29
C LYS A 36 10.55 -5.63 4.48
N GLN A 37 10.90 -4.35 4.31
CA GLN A 37 10.78 -3.34 5.36
C GLN A 37 9.35 -2.81 5.49
N ALA A 38 8.52 -2.91 4.44
CA ALA A 38 7.14 -2.42 4.38
C ALA A 38 6.16 -3.35 5.12
N THR A 39 6.45 -3.65 6.38
CA THR A 39 5.60 -4.50 7.22
C THR A 39 4.47 -3.70 7.87
N LYS A 40 3.36 -4.38 8.22
CA LYS A 40 2.24 -3.77 8.97
C LYS A 40 2.71 -3.07 10.24
N SER A 41 3.61 -3.70 11.01
CA SER A 41 4.14 -3.14 12.26
C SER A 41 4.94 -1.86 12.01
N ALA A 42 5.87 -1.88 11.06
CA ALA A 42 6.70 -0.72 10.72
C ALA A 42 5.85 0.47 10.24
N VAL A 43 4.78 0.21 9.48
CA VAL A 43 3.83 1.24 9.05
C VAL A 43 3.06 1.79 10.25
N LEU A 44 2.46 0.93 11.09
CA LEU A 44 1.67 1.36 12.24
C LEU A 44 2.47 2.17 13.26
N GLN A 45 3.76 1.88 13.44
CA GLN A 45 4.65 2.65 14.30
C GLN A 45 4.88 4.08 13.82
N LYS A 46 4.81 4.33 12.50
CA LYS A 46 5.04 5.65 11.90
C LYS A 46 3.75 6.41 11.59
N ILE A 47 2.66 5.70 11.31
CA ILE A 47 1.43 6.30 10.80
C ILE A 47 0.73 7.21 11.80
N SER A 48 0.85 6.93 13.10
CA SER A 48 0.16 7.69 14.16
C SER A 48 0.65 9.13 14.30
N THR A 49 1.89 9.40 13.89
CA THR A 49 2.53 10.73 13.97
C THR A 49 2.78 11.34 12.58
N ALA A 50 2.50 10.60 11.51
CA ALA A 50 2.72 11.06 10.14
C ALA A 50 1.70 12.13 9.74
N LYS A 51 2.20 13.28 9.25
CA LYS A 51 1.36 14.33 8.64
C LYS A 51 0.94 13.99 7.21
N ILE A 52 1.78 13.24 6.49
CA ILE A 52 1.62 12.88 5.08
C ILE A 52 1.98 11.41 4.93
N ILE A 53 1.18 10.67 4.17
CA ILE A 53 1.43 9.27 3.83
C ILE A 53 1.33 9.13 2.31
N HIS A 54 2.42 8.69 1.68
CA HIS A 54 2.46 8.38 0.25
C HIS A 54 2.47 6.85 0.08
N LEU A 55 1.47 6.31 -0.61
CA LEU A 55 1.31 4.88 -0.87
C LEU A 55 1.46 4.59 -2.36
N ALA A 56 2.57 3.97 -2.73
CA ALA A 56 2.81 3.44 -4.08
C ALA A 56 2.56 1.92 -4.06
N THR A 57 1.31 1.50 -4.23
CA THR A 57 0.91 0.07 -4.13
C THR A 57 0.02 -0.34 -5.30
N HIS A 58 -0.26 -1.65 -5.41
CA HIS A 58 -1.41 -2.09 -6.21
C HIS A 58 -2.71 -1.60 -5.55
N GLY A 59 -3.71 -1.29 -6.37
CA GLY A 59 -5.09 -1.23 -5.92
C GLY A 59 -5.68 -2.65 -5.86
N LEU A 60 -6.61 -2.87 -4.94
CA LEU A 60 -7.49 -4.03 -4.96
C LEU A 60 -8.90 -3.55 -5.26
N LEU A 61 -9.42 -3.90 -6.43
CA LEU A 61 -10.82 -3.64 -6.79
C LEU A 61 -11.69 -4.80 -6.29
N TYR A 62 -11.96 -4.84 -4.99
CA TYR A 62 -13.06 -5.69 -4.48
C TYR A 62 -14.33 -4.84 -4.44
N GLY A 63 -15.33 -5.16 -5.27
CA GLY A 63 -16.69 -4.61 -5.14
C GLY A 63 -17.32 -3.90 -6.36
N PHE A 64 -16.63 -3.71 -7.49
CA PHE A 64 -17.26 -3.13 -8.69
C PHE A 64 -18.02 -4.18 -9.53
N GLY A 65 -19.00 -4.85 -8.91
CA GLY A 65 -19.77 -5.92 -9.55
C GLY A 65 -21.21 -6.11 -9.09
N GLU A 66 -21.63 -5.53 -7.95
CA GLU A 66 -23.05 -5.48 -7.62
C GLU A 66 -23.67 -4.27 -8.30
N ARG A 67 -24.24 -4.53 -9.47
CA ARG A 67 -25.25 -3.69 -10.13
C ARG A 67 -26.20 -3.16 -9.07
N ILE A 68 -26.15 -1.86 -8.78
CA ILE A 68 -27.26 -1.16 -8.13
C ILE A 68 -28.40 -1.17 -9.16
N PRO A 69 -29.53 -1.88 -8.95
CA PRO A 69 -30.69 -1.72 -9.80
C PRO A 69 -31.40 -0.41 -9.40
N GLY A 70 -31.69 0.42 -10.39
CA GLY A 70 -32.76 1.41 -10.30
C GLY A 70 -34.13 0.78 -10.54
#